data_AF-A0A8X7U246-F1
#
_entry.id   AF-A0A8X7U246-F1
#
_cell.length_a   1.000
_cell.length_b   1.000
_cell.length_c   1.000
_cell.angle_alpha   90.00
_cell.angle_beta   90.00
_cell.angle_gamma   90.00
#
_symmetry.space_group_name_H-M   'P 1'
#
loop_
_entity.id
_entity.type
_entity.pdbx_description
1 polymer ?
#
loop_
_entity_poly.entity_id
_entity_poly.type
_entity_poly.pdbx_seq_one_letter_code
_entity_poly.pdbx_strand_id
1 'polypeptide(L)' 'MICRKCYARLHPRAVNCMKKKCGNSKTPADFLKSIRGRPVVVKLNSGLDYRGQSLFGSL' A
#
# COMPACT_ATOMS: atom_id res chain seq x y z
N MET A 1 3.31 -17.51 14.93
CA MET A 1 2.63 -17.70 13.62
C MET A 1 2.93 -16.51 12.69
N ILE A 2 2.83 -16.63 11.37
CA ILE A 2 3.05 -15.52 10.41
C ILE A 2 1.70 -15.04 9.85
N CYS A 3 1.47 -13.73 9.85
CA CYS A 3 0.32 -13.09 9.22
C CYS A 3 0.41 -13.20 7.69
N ARG A 4 -0.36 -14.06 7.02
CA ARG A 4 -0.32 -14.14 5.54
C ARG A 4 -0.82 -12.89 4.82
N LYS A 5 -1.60 -12.04 5.50
CA LYS A 5 -2.09 -10.76 4.96
C LYS A 5 -1.05 -9.64 4.99
N CYS A 6 0.00 -9.78 5.78
CA CYS A 6 0.91 -8.67 6.09
C CYS A 6 2.36 -9.09 6.38
N TYR A 7 2.66 -10.38 6.23
CA TYR A 7 3.94 -11.08 6.48
C TYR A 7 4.63 -10.80 7.83
N ALA A 8 3.94 -10.18 8.78
CA ALA A 8 4.47 -9.93 10.11
C ALA A 8 4.52 -11.24 10.95
N ARG A 9 5.60 -11.41 11.73
CA ARG A 9 5.64 -12.43 12.80
C ARG A 9 4.68 -12.03 13.92
N LEU A 10 3.85 -12.97 14.33
CA LEU A 10 2.87 -12.83 15.41
C LEU A 10 3.26 -13.70 16.60
N HIS A 11 2.93 -13.19 17.79
CA HIS A 11 3.05 -13.92 19.05
C HIS A 11 2.25 -15.24 18.99
N PRO A 12 2.71 -16.33 19.63
CA PRO A 12 2.06 -17.65 19.55
C PRO A 12 0.60 -17.68 20.01
N ARG A 13 0.21 -16.78 20.92
CA ARG A 13 -1.17 -16.63 21.42
C ARG A 13 -2.05 -15.67 20.60
N ALA A 14 -1.51 -15.06 19.54
CA ALA A 14 -2.28 -14.11 18.74
C ALA A 14 -3.28 -14.86 17.84
N VAL A 15 -4.57 -14.65 18.06
CA VAL A 15 -5.66 -15.20 17.23
C VAL A 15 -5.91 -14.39 15.95
N ASN A 16 -5.50 -13.13 15.93
CA ASN A 16 -5.56 -12.26 14.76
C ASN A 16 -4.38 -11.28 14.72
N CYS A 17 -4.04 -10.78 13.53
CA CYS A 17 -3.08 -9.71 13.38
C CYS A 17 -3.73 -8.35 13.65
N MET A 18 -3.14 -7.53 14.53
CA MET A 18 -3.61 -6.17 14.83
C MET A 18 -2.85 -5.07 14.06
N LYS A 19 -2.02 -5.44 13.08
CA LYS A 19 -1.21 -4.46 12.35
C LYS A 19 -2.14 -3.60 11.50
N LYS A 20 -2.08 -2.27 11.62
CA LYS A 20 -2.85 -1.32 10.80
C LYS A 20 -2.74 -1.57 9.27
N LYS A 21 -1.64 -2.18 8.81
CA LYS A 21 -1.41 -2.60 7.42
C LYS A 21 -2.18 -3.88 7.01
N CYS A 22 -2.60 -4.73 7.95
CA CYS A 22 -3.34 -5.93 7.60
C CYS A 22 -4.81 -5.55 7.32
N GLY A 23 -5.20 -5.54 6.05
CA GLY A 23 -6.60 -5.39 5.66
C GLY A 23 -6.91 -4.49 4.47
N ASN A 24 -6.00 -3.62 4.03
CA ASN A 24 -6.38 -2.51 3.15
C ASN A 24 -5.58 -2.38 1.85
N SER A 25 -5.05 -3.47 1.29
CA SER A 25 -4.42 -3.46 -0.04
C SER A 25 -4.67 -4.79 -0.76
N LYS A 26 -5.95 -5.08 -1.06
CA LYS A 26 -6.33 -6.29 -1.79
C LYS A 26 -6.48 -6.04 -3.28
N THR A 27 -6.71 -4.79 -3.66
CA THR A 27 -6.96 -4.38 -5.04
C THR A 27 -5.99 -3.27 -5.47
N PRO A 28 -5.73 -3.11 -6.78
CA PRO A 28 -4.96 -1.97 -7.29
C PRO A 28 -5.52 -0.61 -6.86
N ALA A 29 -6.85 -0.50 -6.73
CA ALA A 29 -7.51 0.73 -6.27
C ALA A 29 -7.13 1.09 -4.83
N ASP A 30 -6.90 0.11 -3.96
CA ASP A 30 -6.46 0.35 -2.59
C ASP A 30 -5.05 0.95 -2.55
N PHE A 31 -4.16 0.48 -3.44
CA PHE A 31 -2.83 1.06 -3.60
C PHE A 31 -2.91 2.52 -4.04
N LEU A 32 -3.73 2.83 -5.05
CA LEU A 32 -3.92 4.20 -5.55
C LEU A 32 -4.47 5.14 -4.46
N LYS A 33 -5.42 4.67 -3.65
CA LYS A 33 -5.91 5.42 -2.47
C LYS A 33 -4.81 5.67 -1.44
N SER A 34 -3.89 4.71 -1.24
CA SER A 34 -2.83 4.81 -0.24
C SER A 34 -1.71 5.81 -0.58
N ILE A 35 -1.54 6.13 -1.86
CA ILE A 35 -0.52 7.06 -2.36
C ILE A 35 -1.05 8.49 -2.61
N ARG A 36 -2.35 8.72 -2.41
CA ARG A 36 -2.98 10.03 -2.58
C ARG A 36 -2.31 11.09 -1.68
N GLY A 37 -1.98 12.24 -2.26
CA GLY A 37 -1.32 13.37 -1.59
C GLY A 37 0.14 13.11 -1.18
N ARG A 38 0.71 11.94 -1.50
CA ARG A 38 2.11 11.62 -1.22
C ARG A 38 2.96 11.89 -2.46
N PRO A 39 4.22 12.33 -2.30
CA PRO A 39 5.18 12.36 -3.40
C PRO A 39 5.36 10.95 -3.97
N VAL A 40 5.21 10.83 -5.27
CA VAL A 40 5.39 9.59 -6.03
C VAL A 40 6.31 9.82 -7.21
N VAL A 41 6.98 8.75 -7.64
CA VAL A 41 7.74 8.71 -8.88
C VAL A 41 7.03 7.77 -9.84
N VAL A 42 6.78 8.21 -11.07
CA VAL A 42 6.15 7.45 -12.14
C VAL A 42 7.17 7.24 -13.25
N LYS A 43 7.48 5.97 -13.52
CA LYS A 43 8.38 5.59 -14.60
C LYS A 43 7.58 5.27 -15.86
N LEU A 44 7.87 5.99 -16.94
CA LEU A 44 7.25 5.75 -18.25
C LEU A 44 7.98 4.65 -19.02
N ASN A 45 7.30 4.08 -20.02
CA ASN A 45 7.88 3.08 -20.92
C ASN A 45 9.08 3.62 -21.73
N SER A 46 9.15 4.94 -21.92
CA SER A 46 10.30 5.63 -22.52
C SER A 46 11.52 5.70 -21.60
N GLY A 47 11.41 5.24 -20.35
CA GLY A 47 12.48 5.29 -19.35
C GLY A 47 12.55 6.58 -18.53
N LEU A 48 11.69 7.56 -18.81
CA LEU A 48 11.62 8.83 -18.06
C LEU A 48 10.92 8.66 -16.70
N ASP A 49 11.49 9.30 -15.67
CA ASP A 49 10.94 9.33 -14.31
C ASP A 49 10.28 10.69 -14.01
N TYR A 50 8.98 10.70 -13.77
CA TYR A 50 8.22 11.88 -13.36
C TYR A 50 8.00 11.88 -11.86
N ARG A 51 8.16 13.03 -11.19
CA ARG A 51 7.92 13.19 -9.75
C ARG A 51 6.77 14.15 -9.52
N GLY A 52 5.86 13.82 -8.61
CA GLY A 52 4.71 14.68 -8.32
C GLY A 52 3.85 14.11 -7.18
N GLN A 53 2.76 14.81 -6.85
CA GLN A 53 1.77 14.31 -5.89
C GLN A 53 0.63 13.60 -6.64
N SER A 54 0.21 12.43 -6.14
CA SER A 54 -0.97 11.74 -6.71
C SER A 54 -2.27 12.39 -6.24
N LEU A 55 -3.08 12.86 -7.17
CA LEU A 55 -4.41 13.47 -6.92
C LEU A 55 -5.57 12.52 -7.29
N PHE A 56 -5.32 11.21 -7.31
CA PHE A 56 -6.32 10.22 -7.71
C PHE A 56 -7.59 10.33 -6.83
N GLY A 57 -8.75 10.55 -7.46
CA GLY A 57 -10.05 10.65 -6.79
C GLY A 57 -10.29 11.95 -6.02
N SER A 58 -9.68 13.06 -6.45
CA SER A 58 -9.86 14.40 -5.87
C SER A 58 -10.88 15.28 -6.61
N LEU A 59 -11.74 14.69 -7.45
CA LEU A 59 -12.87 15.34 -8.15
C LEU A 59 -14.19 14.77 -7.65
#